data_AF-A0A7K3PCA8-F1
#
_entry.id   AF-A0A7K3PCA8-F1
#
_cell.length_a   1.000
_cell.length_b   1.000
_cell.length_c   1.000
_cell.angle_alpha   90.00
_cell.angle_beta   90.00
_cell.angle_gamma   90.00
#
_symmetry.space_group_name_H-M   'P 1'
#
loop_
_entity.id
_entity.type
_entity.pdbx_description
1 polymer ?
#
loop_
_entity_poly.entity_id
_entity_poly.type
_entity_poly.pdbx_seq_one_letter_code
_entity_poly.pdbx_strand_id
1 'polypeptide(L)'
;MPGQPPAYGYPPQPTGQPTVGPGYQAVLRYRAQDGSEQQLIRRSAPGTPHPEWQMFHELRSMNVPPDQVLELHTELESCELPGAYCARMIREQWPQARITSIAPYGLDHASRQQGMRQLLAHQGELHQVADGPARPAPVRAPLPQVQPVPPVPPEAVGQELAGAFGPGVFRFEQAAVSRQGVPPVVAHTLVAAGLPMDMGPFFWAQAQPGRPVPTLAELAAERGVQPASDAGSYLVVGSDFGRAICVQYGTAAIVAVPVEAGPGGAPVPPQFVNSGLPEFARSLALLGRMWRLRFGLNQEQAGRWTVDFQAQLAALDPAALGSPESWWSVLLEQMWDGLL
;
A
#
# COMPACT_ATOMS: atom_id res chain seq x y z
N MET A 1 -12.48 45.24 -29.91
CA MET A 1 -12.41 43.77 -29.82
C MET A 1 -11.85 43.40 -28.46
N PRO A 2 -12.65 42.94 -27.49
CA PRO A 2 -12.11 42.42 -26.24
C PRO A 2 -11.55 41.00 -26.46
N GLY A 3 -10.32 40.77 -26.01
CA GLY A 3 -9.56 39.53 -26.21
C GLY A 3 -10.14 38.34 -25.45
N GLN A 4 -10.01 37.16 -26.05
CA GLN A 4 -10.39 35.87 -25.48
C GLN A 4 -9.59 35.57 -24.20
N PRO A 5 -10.21 34.96 -23.17
CA PRO A 5 -9.50 34.46 -22.00
C PRO A 5 -8.60 33.25 -22.37
N PRO A 6 -7.46 33.07 -21.69
CA PRO A 6 -6.50 32.01 -22.01
C PRO A 6 -7.09 30.62 -21.72
N ALA A 7 -6.87 29.71 -22.67
CA ALA A 7 -7.20 28.30 -22.55
C ALA A 7 -6.46 27.66 -21.35
N TYR A 8 -7.16 26.80 -20.62
CA TYR A 8 -6.62 25.97 -19.55
C TYR A 8 -5.38 25.20 -20.04
N GLY A 9 -4.19 25.64 -19.60
CA GLY A 9 -2.94 24.98 -19.89
C GLY A 9 -2.83 23.66 -19.11
N TYR A 10 -2.60 22.58 -19.83
CA TYR A 10 -2.09 21.34 -19.24
C TYR A 10 -0.81 21.63 -18.45
N PRO A 11 -0.58 21.00 -17.28
CA PRO A 11 0.70 21.11 -16.60
C PRO A 11 1.82 20.64 -17.54
N PRO A 12 3.01 21.27 -17.50
CA PRO A 12 4.14 20.88 -18.33
C PRO A 12 4.46 19.40 -18.10
N GLN A 13 4.55 18.62 -19.18
CA GLN A 13 5.06 17.25 -19.11
C GLN A 13 6.48 17.29 -18.54
N PRO A 14 6.82 16.45 -17.55
CA PRO A 14 8.16 16.43 -17.00
C PRO A 14 9.17 16.09 -18.10
N THR A 15 10.01 17.07 -18.41
CA THR A 15 11.15 16.93 -19.31
C THR A 15 12.28 16.23 -18.55
N GLY A 16 12.41 14.91 -18.70
CA GLY A 16 13.47 14.14 -18.06
C GLY A 16 13.24 12.64 -18.14
N GLN A 17 14.31 11.86 -17.93
CA GLN A 17 14.19 10.42 -17.83
C GLN A 17 13.41 10.05 -16.55
N PRO A 18 12.38 9.18 -16.64
CA PRO A 18 11.61 8.79 -15.46
C PRO A 18 12.52 8.20 -14.38
N THR A 19 12.43 8.77 -13.18
CA THR A 19 13.35 8.49 -12.06
C THR A 19 12.56 8.55 -10.76
N VAL A 20 12.68 7.53 -9.89
CA VAL A 20 12.04 7.57 -8.56
C VAL A 20 12.82 8.44 -7.59
N GLY A 21 12.14 8.93 -6.56
CA GLY A 21 12.70 9.78 -5.54
C GLY A 21 13.76 9.08 -4.68
N PRO A 22 14.41 9.85 -3.80
CA PRO A 22 15.54 9.38 -3.02
C PRO A 22 15.12 8.54 -1.81
N GLY A 23 13.82 8.41 -1.56
CA GLY A 23 13.32 7.80 -0.35
C GLY A 23 13.67 8.59 0.92
N TYR A 24 13.62 7.91 2.06
CA TYR A 24 13.92 8.49 3.36
C TYR A 24 14.70 7.54 4.25
N GLN A 25 15.36 8.11 5.26
CA GLN A 25 16.09 7.39 6.29
C GLN A 25 15.33 7.37 7.62
N ALA A 26 15.53 6.29 8.37
CA ALA A 26 15.18 6.21 9.79
C ALA A 26 16.42 5.82 10.61
N VAL A 27 16.44 6.25 11.87
CA VAL A 27 17.44 5.90 12.88
C VAL A 27 16.71 5.43 14.13
N LEU A 28 17.01 4.20 14.57
CA LEU A 28 16.42 3.59 15.75
C LEU A 28 17.51 3.37 16.80
N ARG A 29 17.19 3.71 18.05
CA ARG A 29 18.01 3.39 19.24
C ARG A 29 17.37 2.27 20.02
N TYR A 30 18.19 1.30 20.42
CA TYR A 30 17.75 0.18 21.25
C TYR A 30 18.82 -0.21 22.25
N ARG A 31 18.44 -0.99 23.26
CA ARG A 31 19.36 -1.61 24.20
C ARG A 31 19.67 -3.05 23.78
N ALA A 32 20.96 -3.35 23.60
CA ALA A 32 21.43 -4.69 23.29
C ALA A 32 21.42 -5.61 24.52
N GLN A 33 21.67 -6.90 24.31
CA GLN A 33 21.63 -7.92 25.37
C GLN A 33 22.66 -7.68 26.49
N ASP A 34 23.78 -7.03 26.16
CA ASP A 34 24.82 -6.65 27.13
C ASP A 34 24.49 -5.36 27.90
N GLY A 35 23.30 -4.77 27.66
CA GLY A 35 22.85 -3.53 28.27
C GLY A 35 23.36 -2.27 27.58
N SER A 36 24.22 -2.38 26.55
CA SER A 36 24.70 -1.22 25.79
C SER A 36 23.61 -0.62 24.92
N GLU A 37 23.65 0.70 24.72
CA GLU A 37 22.79 1.36 23.74
C GLU A 37 23.43 1.30 22.36
N GLN A 38 22.66 0.83 21.38
CA GLN A 38 23.07 0.65 19.99
C GLN A 38 22.15 1.46 19.07
N GLN A 39 22.64 1.72 17.86
CA GLN A 39 21.89 2.41 16.81
C GLN A 39 21.75 1.53 15.58
N LEU A 40 20.58 1.59 14.95
CA LEU A 40 20.28 0.95 13.67
C LEU A 40 19.80 2.03 12.69
N ILE A 41 20.40 2.08 11.51
CA ILE A 41 20.05 3.04 10.45
C ILE A 41 19.57 2.27 9.23
N ARG A 42 18.38 2.60 8.73
CA ARG A 42 17.81 2.00 7.52
C ARG A 42 17.25 3.08 6.60
N ARG A 43 17.20 2.76 5.31
CA ARG A 43 16.73 3.66 4.25
C ARG A 43 15.76 2.92 3.35
N SER A 44 14.73 3.61 2.88
CA SER A 44 13.86 3.05 1.85
C SER A 44 14.64 2.88 0.55
N ALA A 45 14.30 1.84 -0.19
CA ALA A 45 14.90 1.53 -1.48
C ALA A 45 13.89 0.81 -2.37
N PRO A 46 14.02 0.89 -3.71
CA PRO A 46 13.14 0.17 -4.62
C PRO A 46 13.07 -1.34 -4.33
N GLY A 47 11.84 -1.84 -4.21
CA GLY A 47 11.53 -3.24 -3.92
C GLY A 47 11.74 -3.66 -2.46
N THR A 48 11.90 -2.70 -1.55
CA THR A 48 12.07 -2.97 -0.11
C THR A 48 10.95 -2.33 0.71
N PRO A 49 10.57 -2.91 1.86
CA PRO A 49 9.65 -2.27 2.78
C PRO A 49 10.17 -0.92 3.30
N HIS A 50 9.30 -0.12 3.88
CA HIS A 50 9.69 1.09 4.61
C HIS A 50 10.75 0.80 5.70
N PRO A 51 11.69 1.73 5.99
CA PRO A 51 12.73 1.59 7.00
C PRO A 51 12.27 1.02 8.33
N GLU A 52 11.09 1.41 8.81
CA GLU A 52 10.54 0.98 10.09
C GLU A 52 10.27 -0.53 10.11
N TRP A 53 9.76 -1.08 9.01
CA TRP A 53 9.61 -2.53 8.85
C TRP A 53 10.94 -3.25 8.68
N GLN A 54 11.89 -2.67 7.94
CA GLN A 54 13.25 -3.22 7.83
C GLN A 54 13.88 -3.36 9.23
N MET A 55 13.78 -2.29 10.04
CA MET A 55 14.28 -2.27 11.42
C MET A 55 13.55 -3.28 12.31
N PHE A 56 12.22 -3.36 12.22
CA PHE A 56 11.43 -4.34 12.98
C PHE A 56 11.89 -5.79 12.71
N HIS A 57 12.05 -6.16 11.43
CA HIS A 57 12.50 -7.50 11.08
C HIS A 57 13.94 -7.77 11.54
N GLU A 58 14.81 -6.77 11.51
CA GLU A 58 16.20 -6.92 11.93
C GLU A 58 16.38 -6.99 13.44
N LEU A 59 15.67 -6.16 14.21
CA LEU A 59 15.66 -6.30 15.67
C LEU A 59 15.17 -7.69 16.07
N ARG A 60 14.14 -8.21 15.39
CA ARG A 60 13.65 -9.56 15.61
C ARG A 60 14.69 -10.63 15.26
N SER A 61 15.45 -10.47 14.18
CA SER A 61 16.50 -11.44 13.81
C SER A 61 17.69 -11.39 14.78
N MET A 62 17.96 -10.23 15.41
CA MET A 62 18.93 -10.07 16.48
C MET A 62 18.41 -10.49 17.87
N ASN A 63 17.16 -10.96 17.97
CA ASN A 63 16.49 -11.27 19.23
C ASN A 63 16.47 -10.09 20.22
N VAL A 64 16.32 -8.87 19.72
CA VAL A 64 16.10 -7.67 20.55
C VAL A 64 14.62 -7.61 20.94
N PRO A 65 14.27 -7.66 22.23
CA PRO A 65 12.90 -7.56 22.67
C PRO A 65 12.28 -6.19 22.32
N PRO A 66 10.97 -6.10 22.00
CA PRO A 66 10.35 -4.85 21.59
C PRO A 66 10.40 -3.74 22.65
N ASP A 67 10.39 -4.09 23.94
CA ASP A 67 10.53 -3.18 25.09
C ASP A 67 11.93 -2.57 25.21
N GLN A 68 12.93 -3.10 24.50
CA GLN A 68 14.28 -2.55 24.45
C GLN A 68 14.47 -1.48 23.37
N VAL A 69 13.44 -1.20 22.55
CA VAL A 69 13.47 -0.06 21.62
C VAL A 69 13.23 1.23 22.41
N LEU A 70 14.13 2.20 22.24
CA LEU A 70 14.16 3.43 23.03
C LEU A 70 13.62 4.61 22.23
N GLU A 71 14.10 4.80 21.01
CA GLU A 71 13.79 5.97 20.18
C GLU A 71 13.76 5.60 18.70
N LEU A 72 12.88 6.25 17.94
CA LEU A 72 12.85 6.20 16.48
C LEU A 72 12.78 7.63 15.94
N HIS A 73 13.74 7.97 15.09
CA HIS A 73 13.79 9.23 14.38
C HIS A 73 13.71 8.98 12.87
N THR A 74 12.76 9.59 12.17
CA THR A 74 12.57 9.43 10.73
C THR A 74 12.68 10.78 9.99
N GLU A 75 13.23 10.78 8.77
CA GLU A 75 13.22 12.01 7.96
C GLU A 75 11.79 12.39 7.51
N LEU A 76 10.90 11.40 7.36
CA LEU A 76 9.49 11.55 7.00
C LEU A 76 8.62 10.83 8.05
N GLU A 77 7.53 11.45 8.48
CA GLU A 77 6.58 10.84 9.42
C GLU A 77 6.13 9.45 8.97
N SER A 78 6.17 8.48 9.89
CA SER A 78 5.78 7.10 9.63
C SER A 78 4.33 7.02 9.12
N CYS A 79 4.13 6.33 8.00
CA CYS A 79 2.86 6.36 7.28
C CYS A 79 1.70 5.65 8.03
N GLU A 80 0.47 6.10 7.75
CA GLU A 80 -0.78 5.37 8.03
C GLU A 80 -1.51 5.03 6.72
N LEU A 81 -0.72 4.59 5.73
CA LEU A 81 -1.15 4.40 4.35
C LEU A 81 -1.01 2.93 3.91
N PRO A 82 -1.74 2.53 2.85
CA PRO A 82 -1.47 1.30 2.13
C PRO A 82 0.01 1.08 1.85
N GLY A 83 0.47 -0.16 1.94
CA GLY A 83 1.85 -0.50 1.62
C GLY A 83 2.83 -0.36 2.77
N ALA A 84 2.37 -0.07 4.00
CA ALA A 84 2.77 -0.79 5.23
C ALA A 84 2.42 -0.08 6.57
N TYR A 85 1.46 0.86 6.69
CA TYR A 85 0.94 1.41 7.97
C TYR A 85 1.95 1.47 9.15
N CYS A 86 3.10 2.10 8.93
CA CYS A 86 4.24 2.06 9.85
C CYS A 86 3.89 2.61 11.23
N ALA A 87 3.11 3.69 11.31
CA ALA A 87 2.70 4.26 12.60
C ALA A 87 1.88 3.28 13.44
N ARG A 88 1.04 2.44 12.80
CA ARG A 88 0.30 1.39 13.50
C ARG A 88 1.25 0.32 14.03
N MET A 89 2.16 -0.18 13.19
CA MET A 89 3.17 -1.17 13.62
C MET A 89 3.98 -0.65 14.81
N ILE A 90 4.45 0.61 14.74
CA ILE A 90 5.22 1.23 15.82
C ILE A 90 4.40 1.29 17.12
N ARG A 91 3.14 1.72 17.07
CA ARG A 91 2.28 1.77 18.28
C ARG A 91 2.06 0.39 18.89
N GLU A 92 1.91 -0.64 18.06
CA GLU A 92 1.68 -2.01 18.53
C GLU A 92 2.96 -2.67 19.07
N GLN A 93 4.11 -2.42 18.45
CA GLN A 93 5.36 -3.12 18.75
C GLN A 93 6.26 -2.33 19.70
N TRP A 94 6.31 -1.01 19.60
CA TRP A 94 7.21 -0.13 20.37
C TRP A 94 6.46 0.98 21.10
N PRO A 95 5.43 0.65 21.91
CA PRO A 95 4.57 1.65 22.54
C PRO A 95 5.30 2.62 23.48
N GLN A 96 6.45 2.21 24.02
CA GLN A 96 7.29 3.02 24.91
C GLN A 96 8.30 3.92 24.18
N ALA A 97 8.55 3.68 22.89
CA ALA A 97 9.62 4.35 22.18
C ALA A 97 9.28 5.82 21.89
N ARG A 98 10.27 6.71 22.03
CA ARG A 98 10.11 8.12 21.64
C ARG A 98 10.18 8.25 20.12
N ILE A 99 9.08 8.65 19.51
CA ILE A 99 8.97 8.81 18.04
C ILE A 99 9.11 10.29 17.67
N THR A 100 9.96 10.58 16.70
CA THR A 100 10.14 11.94 16.14
C THR A 100 10.33 11.86 14.63
N SER A 101 9.89 12.89 13.91
CA SER A 101 10.13 13.03 12.47
C SER A 101 10.55 14.45 12.10
N ILE A 102 11.18 14.60 10.93
CA ILE A 102 11.58 15.90 10.39
C ILE A 102 10.42 16.53 9.62
N ALA A 103 9.87 15.83 8.64
CA ALA A 103 8.72 16.28 7.85
C ALA A 103 7.44 15.51 8.25
N PRO A 104 6.28 16.19 8.38
CA PRO A 104 4.99 15.52 8.46
C PRO A 104 4.69 14.85 7.10
N TYR A 105 3.92 13.76 7.09
CA TYR A 105 3.52 13.07 5.86
C TYR A 105 2.02 13.13 5.64
N GLY A 106 1.23 12.92 6.70
CA GLY A 106 -0.23 13.04 6.65
C GLY A 106 -0.95 11.94 5.85
N LEU A 107 -2.27 12.11 5.74
CA LEU A 107 -3.18 11.08 5.24
C LEU A 107 -3.72 11.38 3.84
N ASP A 108 -3.90 12.64 3.48
CA ASP A 108 -4.43 13.07 2.17
C ASP A 108 -3.31 13.49 1.21
N HIS A 109 -3.61 13.49 -0.08
CA HIS A 109 -2.65 13.78 -1.13
C HIS A 109 -1.96 15.14 -0.96
N ALA A 110 -2.66 16.17 -0.51
CA ALA A 110 -2.05 17.49 -0.35
C ALA A 110 -1.00 17.49 0.76
N SER A 111 -1.31 16.85 1.90
CA SER A 111 -0.38 16.67 3.02
C SER A 111 0.83 15.82 2.62
N ARG A 112 0.63 14.71 1.89
CA ARG A 112 1.71 13.83 1.42
C ARG A 112 2.66 14.55 0.47
N GLN A 113 2.11 15.31 -0.48
CA GLN A 113 2.89 16.14 -1.39
C GLN A 113 3.67 17.25 -0.64
N GLN A 114 3.09 17.83 0.41
CA GLN A 114 3.79 18.81 1.24
C GLN A 114 4.93 18.17 2.04
N GLY A 115 4.69 17.00 2.63
CA GLY A 115 5.69 16.24 3.36
C GLY A 115 6.91 15.89 2.51
N MET A 116 6.67 15.37 1.30
CA MET A 116 7.73 15.07 0.34
C MET A 116 8.53 16.31 -0.06
N ARG A 117 7.88 17.47 -0.25
CA ARG A 117 8.60 18.73 -0.53
C ARG A 117 9.51 19.15 0.64
N GLN A 118 9.04 19.01 1.88
CA GLN A 118 9.85 19.33 3.06
C GLN A 118 11.02 18.36 3.22
N LEU A 119 10.79 17.07 3.01
CA LEU A 119 11.83 16.05 3.00
C LEU A 119 12.93 16.38 1.98
N LEU A 120 12.55 16.67 0.73
CA LEU A 120 13.50 16.99 -0.33
C LEU A 120 14.28 18.28 -0.06
N ALA A 121 13.63 19.30 0.51
CA ALA A 121 14.30 20.53 0.93
C ALA A 121 15.36 20.25 2.01
N HIS A 122 14.98 19.51 3.06
CA HIS A 122 15.89 19.12 4.13
C HIS A 122 17.09 18.30 3.62
N GLN A 123 16.83 17.34 2.73
CA GLN A 123 17.88 16.54 2.10
C GLN A 123 18.81 17.37 1.20
N GLY A 124 18.28 18.38 0.53
CA GLY A 124 19.05 19.35 -0.26
C GLY A 124 19.94 20.23 0.62
N GLU A 125 19.45 20.68 1.78
CA GLU A 125 20.25 21.41 2.77
C GLU A 125 21.41 20.56 3.27
N LEU A 126 21.15 19.30 3.65
CA LEU A 126 22.20 18.35 4.08
C LEU A 126 23.29 18.15 3.00
N HIS A 127 22.92 18.08 1.72
CA HIS A 127 23.89 18.01 0.62
C HIS A 127 24.81 19.23 0.58
N GLN A 128 24.26 20.43 0.73
CA GLN A 128 25.02 21.68 0.65
C GLN A 128 25.93 21.91 1.86
N VAL A 129 25.49 21.50 3.06
CA VAL A 129 26.20 21.83 4.31
C VAL A 129 27.14 20.73 4.80
N ALA A 130 26.90 19.47 4.40
CA ALA A 130 27.63 18.31 4.92
C ALA A 130 28.31 17.48 3.82
N ASP A 131 28.48 18.03 2.60
CA ASP A 131 29.00 17.34 1.42
C ASP A 131 28.35 15.96 1.18
N GLY A 132 27.06 15.84 1.54
CA GLY A 132 26.30 14.61 1.35
C GLY A 132 26.10 14.28 -0.14
N PRO A 133 25.63 13.09 -0.53
CA PRO A 133 25.28 12.83 -1.92
C PRO A 133 24.01 13.62 -2.33
N ALA A 134 23.98 14.13 -3.56
CA ALA A 134 22.78 14.78 -4.10
C ALA A 134 21.61 13.79 -4.14
N ARG A 135 20.43 14.25 -3.70
CA ARG A 135 19.20 13.45 -3.65
C ARG A 135 18.16 14.12 -4.57
N PRO A 136 18.12 13.75 -5.87
CA PRO A 136 17.25 14.42 -6.82
C PRO A 136 15.78 14.11 -6.51
N ALA A 137 14.91 15.08 -6.81
CA ALA A 137 13.46 14.89 -6.73
C ALA A 137 12.99 13.85 -7.76
N PRO A 138 11.87 13.14 -7.49
CA PRO A 138 11.31 12.21 -8.46
C PRO A 138 10.89 12.91 -9.76
N VAL A 139 11.17 12.27 -10.89
CA VAL A 139 10.66 12.64 -12.21
C VAL A 139 9.54 11.66 -12.56
N ARG A 140 8.32 11.98 -12.11
CA ARG A 140 7.15 11.11 -12.26
C ARG A 140 6.61 11.16 -13.69
N ALA A 141 6.45 10.01 -14.33
CA ALA A 141 5.77 9.96 -15.62
C ALA A 141 4.25 10.15 -15.44
N PRO A 142 3.56 10.88 -16.34
CA PRO A 142 2.11 10.97 -16.29
C PRO A 142 1.46 9.59 -16.49
N LEU A 143 0.24 9.42 -15.98
CA LEU A 143 -0.53 8.21 -16.26
C LEU A 143 -0.75 8.07 -17.78
N PRO A 144 -0.33 6.95 -18.38
CA PRO A 144 -0.46 6.77 -19.83
C PRO A 144 -1.93 6.53 -20.20
N GLN A 145 -2.34 7.08 -21.33
CA GLN A 145 -3.62 6.70 -21.94
C GLN A 145 -3.44 5.34 -22.60
N VAL A 146 -3.90 4.30 -21.93
CA VAL A 146 -3.84 2.91 -22.40
C VAL A 146 -5.23 2.39 -22.69
N GLN A 147 -5.33 1.50 -23.68
CA GLN A 147 -6.56 0.79 -23.96
C GLN A 147 -6.82 -0.23 -22.84
N PRO A 148 -8.00 -0.23 -22.18
CA PRO A 148 -8.34 -1.25 -21.20
C PRO A 148 -8.28 -2.65 -21.81
N VAL A 149 -7.70 -3.60 -21.08
CA VAL A 149 -7.71 -5.01 -21.51
C VAL A 149 -9.11 -5.59 -21.32
N PRO A 150 -9.58 -6.46 -22.23
CA PRO A 150 -10.86 -7.13 -22.04
C PRO A 150 -10.90 -7.93 -20.73
N PRO A 151 -12.07 -8.02 -20.05
CA PRO A 151 -12.27 -8.93 -18.95
C PRO A 151 -12.02 -10.38 -19.37
N VAL A 152 -11.44 -11.16 -18.48
CA VAL A 152 -11.16 -12.59 -18.68
C VAL A 152 -11.95 -13.40 -17.64
N PRO A 153 -12.31 -14.66 -17.94
CA PRO A 153 -13.03 -15.49 -16.98
C PRO A 153 -12.18 -15.78 -15.72
N PRO A 154 -12.82 -16.03 -14.56
CA PRO A 154 -12.12 -16.36 -13.31
C PRO A 154 -11.05 -17.47 -13.41
N GLU A 155 -11.26 -18.46 -14.26
CA GLU A 155 -10.28 -19.53 -14.49
C GLU A 155 -8.97 -18.99 -15.07
N ALA A 156 -9.04 -18.03 -16.01
CA ALA A 156 -7.86 -17.37 -16.57
C ALA A 156 -7.18 -16.46 -15.53
N VAL A 157 -7.96 -15.78 -14.67
CA VAL A 157 -7.40 -15.04 -13.52
C VAL A 157 -6.65 -15.98 -12.58
N GLY A 158 -7.20 -17.18 -12.34
CA GLY A 158 -6.54 -18.22 -11.55
C GLY A 158 -5.21 -18.68 -12.13
N GLN A 159 -5.07 -18.72 -13.46
CA GLN A 159 -3.80 -19.02 -14.13
C GLN A 159 -2.80 -17.87 -13.96
N GLU A 160 -3.23 -16.61 -14.09
CA GLU A 160 -2.37 -15.44 -13.83
C GLU A 160 -1.84 -15.42 -12.39
N LEU A 161 -2.71 -15.70 -11.42
CA LEU A 161 -2.35 -15.82 -10.00
C LEU A 161 -1.40 -16.99 -9.73
N ALA A 162 -1.68 -18.18 -10.29
CA ALA A 162 -0.81 -19.34 -10.15
C ALA A 162 0.59 -19.08 -10.75
N GLY A 163 0.68 -18.34 -11.86
CA GLY A 163 1.96 -17.93 -12.43
C GLY A 163 2.76 -16.97 -11.53
N ALA A 164 2.08 -16.13 -10.76
CA ALA A 164 2.72 -15.16 -9.86
C ALA A 164 3.09 -15.74 -8.49
N PHE A 165 2.20 -16.54 -7.91
CA PHE A 165 2.27 -16.98 -6.51
C PHE A 165 2.45 -18.50 -6.33
N GLY A 166 2.29 -19.29 -7.39
CA GLY A 166 2.41 -20.75 -7.35
C GLY A 166 1.47 -21.36 -6.28
N PRO A 167 2.00 -22.16 -5.33
CA PRO A 167 1.19 -22.77 -4.27
C PRO A 167 0.68 -21.76 -3.23
N GLY A 168 1.11 -20.49 -3.30
CA GLY A 168 0.65 -19.41 -2.40
C GLY A 168 -0.76 -18.90 -2.67
N VAL A 169 -1.51 -19.49 -3.61
CA VAL A 169 -2.90 -19.10 -3.92
C VAL A 169 -3.88 -19.93 -3.10
N PHE A 170 -4.72 -19.25 -2.32
CA PHE A 170 -5.83 -19.86 -1.59
C PHE A 170 -7.12 -19.79 -2.40
N ARG A 171 -7.74 -20.95 -2.65
CA ARG A 171 -9.06 -21.04 -3.29
C ARG A 171 -10.11 -21.37 -2.23
N PHE A 172 -11.21 -20.65 -2.29
CA PHE A 172 -12.29 -20.80 -1.32
C PHE A 172 -13.19 -21.97 -1.70
N GLU A 173 -13.74 -22.65 -0.69
CA GLU A 173 -14.75 -23.67 -0.92
C GLU A 173 -16.07 -23.02 -1.34
N GLN A 174 -16.86 -23.73 -2.16
CA GLN A 174 -18.18 -23.23 -2.58
C GLN A 174 -19.06 -22.87 -1.38
N ALA A 175 -19.03 -23.66 -0.30
CA ALA A 175 -19.78 -23.39 0.92
C ALA A 175 -19.36 -22.05 1.59
N ALA A 176 -18.09 -21.66 1.48
CA ALA A 176 -17.58 -20.44 2.12
C ALA A 176 -18.13 -19.16 1.46
N VAL A 177 -18.53 -19.24 0.19
CA VAL A 177 -19.04 -18.12 -0.61
C VAL A 177 -20.54 -18.20 -0.89
N SER A 178 -21.24 -19.21 -0.35
CA SER A 178 -22.67 -19.45 -0.59
C SER A 178 -23.62 -18.54 0.22
N ARG A 179 -23.10 -17.45 0.78
CA ARG A 179 -23.87 -16.49 1.57
C ARG A 179 -24.80 -15.67 0.68
N GLN A 180 -25.99 -15.37 1.19
CA GLN A 180 -26.93 -14.47 0.53
C GLN A 180 -26.32 -13.06 0.33
N GLY A 181 -26.44 -12.52 -0.87
CA GLY A 181 -25.95 -11.18 -1.21
C GLY A 181 -24.55 -11.15 -1.83
N VAL A 182 -23.80 -12.26 -1.78
CA VAL A 182 -22.52 -12.37 -2.49
C VAL A 182 -22.79 -12.38 -4.01
N PRO A 183 -22.24 -11.43 -4.80
CA PRO A 183 -22.42 -11.42 -6.24
C PRO A 183 -21.88 -12.70 -6.89
N PRO A 184 -22.55 -13.28 -7.92
CA PRO A 184 -22.09 -14.52 -8.56
C PRO A 184 -20.64 -14.46 -9.06
N VAL A 185 -20.23 -13.33 -9.64
CA VAL A 185 -18.85 -13.11 -10.11
C VAL A 185 -17.83 -13.14 -8.96
N VAL A 186 -18.19 -12.65 -7.77
CA VAL A 186 -17.33 -12.67 -6.58
C VAL A 186 -17.16 -14.09 -6.08
N ALA A 187 -18.27 -14.83 -5.93
CA ALA A 187 -18.24 -16.23 -5.50
C ALA A 187 -17.42 -17.10 -6.49
N HIS A 188 -17.69 -16.96 -7.79
CA HIS A 188 -16.96 -17.70 -8.83
C HIS A 188 -15.47 -17.35 -8.84
N THR A 189 -15.11 -16.08 -8.66
CA THR A 189 -13.69 -15.65 -8.59
C THR A 189 -12.97 -16.26 -7.40
N LEU A 190 -13.56 -16.23 -6.20
CA LEU A 190 -12.95 -16.81 -5.00
C LEU A 190 -12.74 -18.33 -5.11
N VAL A 191 -13.66 -19.04 -5.77
CA VAL A 191 -13.57 -20.50 -5.94
C VAL A 191 -12.60 -20.88 -7.06
N ALA A 192 -12.73 -20.28 -8.25
CA ALA A 192 -11.95 -20.67 -9.42
C ALA A 192 -10.54 -20.03 -9.42
N ALA A 193 -10.46 -18.73 -9.15
CA ALA A 193 -9.20 -17.99 -9.17
C ALA A 193 -8.47 -18.09 -7.82
N GLY A 194 -9.20 -17.85 -6.73
CA GLY A 194 -8.62 -17.68 -5.40
C GLY A 194 -7.97 -16.30 -5.20
N LEU A 195 -7.22 -16.16 -4.11
CA LEU A 195 -6.44 -14.97 -3.77
C LEU A 195 -5.05 -15.38 -3.26
N PRO A 196 -4.01 -14.54 -3.42
CA PRO A 196 -2.72 -14.82 -2.81
C PRO A 196 -2.83 -14.76 -1.29
N MET A 197 -2.34 -15.79 -0.59
CA MET A 197 -2.32 -15.83 0.87
C MET A 197 -1.50 -14.68 1.46
N ASP A 198 -0.37 -14.38 0.82
CA ASP A 198 0.59 -13.38 1.26
C ASP A 198 1.17 -12.64 0.03
N MET A 199 0.95 -11.34 0.00
CA MET A 199 1.64 -10.37 -0.85
C MET A 199 2.02 -9.18 0.03
N GLY A 200 2.65 -9.44 1.17
CA GLY A 200 3.10 -8.44 2.12
C GLY A 200 4.13 -7.48 1.50
N PRO A 201 4.09 -6.18 1.86
CA PRO A 201 3.21 -5.57 2.86
C PRO A 201 1.83 -5.13 2.33
N PHE A 202 1.45 -5.54 1.12
CA PHE A 202 0.30 -4.98 0.42
C PHE A 202 -1.01 -5.69 0.75
N PHE A 203 -1.00 -7.02 0.85
CA PHE A 203 -2.23 -7.79 0.99
C PHE A 203 -2.01 -9.16 1.64
N TRP A 204 -2.93 -9.54 2.51
CA TRP A 204 -3.07 -10.89 3.05
C TRP A 204 -4.52 -11.34 2.93
N ALA A 205 -4.75 -12.52 2.36
CA ALA A 205 -6.10 -13.03 2.18
C ALA A 205 -6.75 -13.43 3.52
N GLN A 206 -8.08 -13.29 3.59
CA GLN A 206 -8.91 -13.84 4.66
C GLN A 206 -9.09 -15.36 4.44
N ALA A 207 -7.97 -16.08 4.42
CA ALA A 207 -7.90 -17.50 4.09
C ALA A 207 -8.17 -18.37 5.33
N GLN A 208 -9.43 -18.69 5.58
CA GLN A 208 -9.84 -19.55 6.69
C GLN A 208 -10.52 -20.82 6.17
N PRO A 209 -9.81 -21.98 6.15
CA PRO A 209 -10.39 -23.25 5.71
C PRO A 209 -11.66 -23.61 6.48
N GLY A 210 -12.70 -24.08 5.77
CA GLY A 210 -13.96 -24.52 6.36
C GLY A 210 -14.83 -23.41 6.98
N ARG A 211 -14.46 -22.13 6.87
CA ARG A 211 -15.25 -21.00 7.39
C ARG A 211 -15.84 -20.15 6.24
N PRO A 212 -17.08 -19.66 6.39
CA PRO A 212 -17.63 -18.65 5.48
C PRO A 212 -16.79 -17.38 5.47
N VAL A 213 -16.75 -16.72 4.31
CA VAL A 213 -16.14 -15.39 4.19
C VAL A 213 -16.94 -14.41 5.06
N PRO A 214 -16.33 -13.76 6.07
CA PRO A 214 -17.06 -12.95 7.04
C PRO A 214 -17.45 -11.60 6.46
N THR A 215 -18.49 -10.99 7.03
CA THR A 215 -18.75 -9.56 6.86
C THR A 215 -17.79 -8.76 7.74
N LEU A 216 -17.65 -7.46 7.48
CA LEU A 216 -16.86 -6.59 8.34
C LEU A 216 -17.45 -6.51 9.75
N ALA A 217 -18.78 -6.58 9.91
CA ALA A 217 -19.44 -6.63 11.21
C ALA A 217 -19.09 -7.90 12.01
N GLU A 218 -19.06 -9.06 11.35
CA GLU A 218 -18.64 -10.32 11.98
C GLU A 218 -17.17 -10.28 12.36
N LEU A 219 -16.30 -9.77 11.49
CA LEU A 219 -14.88 -9.60 11.79
C LEU A 219 -14.65 -8.64 12.97
N ALA A 220 -15.42 -7.54 13.05
CA ALA A 220 -15.36 -6.62 14.18
C ALA A 220 -15.77 -7.29 15.49
N ALA A 221 -16.85 -8.07 15.47
CA ALA A 221 -17.28 -8.86 16.63
C ALA A 221 -16.22 -9.87 17.07
N GLU A 222 -15.57 -10.57 16.13
CA GLU A 222 -14.45 -11.49 16.42
C GLU A 222 -13.26 -10.78 17.07
N ARG A 223 -13.00 -9.52 16.69
CA ARG A 223 -11.91 -8.70 17.25
C ARG A 223 -12.31 -7.95 18.53
N GLY A 224 -13.57 -8.02 18.95
CA GLY A 224 -14.07 -7.29 20.12
C GLY A 224 -14.04 -5.76 19.96
N VAL A 225 -14.13 -5.24 18.72
CA VAL A 225 -14.14 -3.80 18.43
C VAL A 225 -15.53 -3.35 17.97
N GLN A 226 -15.85 -2.07 18.14
CA GLN A 226 -17.13 -1.52 17.71
C GLN A 226 -17.17 -1.37 16.17
N PRO A 227 -18.10 -2.04 15.46
CA PRO A 227 -18.27 -1.84 14.02
C PRO A 227 -19.01 -0.54 13.71
N ALA A 228 -18.78 0.00 12.50
CA ALA A 228 -19.61 1.07 11.95
C ALA A 228 -21.02 0.56 11.60
N SER A 229 -21.99 1.47 11.54
CA SER A 229 -23.40 1.12 11.25
C SER A 229 -23.62 0.45 9.89
N ASP A 230 -22.71 0.64 8.93
CA ASP A 230 -22.74 0.05 7.60
C ASP A 230 -21.86 -1.21 7.44
N ALA A 231 -21.20 -1.69 8.51
CA ALA A 231 -20.24 -2.79 8.44
C ALA A 231 -20.81 -4.11 7.88
N GLY A 232 -22.13 -4.33 7.97
CA GLY A 232 -22.79 -5.49 7.35
C GLY A 232 -22.79 -5.48 5.82
N SER A 233 -22.47 -4.33 5.19
CA SER A 233 -22.48 -4.13 3.74
C SER A 233 -21.16 -4.49 3.05
N TYR A 234 -20.18 -5.00 3.81
CA TYR A 234 -18.84 -5.30 3.33
C TYR A 234 -18.49 -6.76 3.62
N LEU A 235 -18.12 -7.51 2.58
CA LEU A 235 -17.62 -8.88 2.68
C LEU A 235 -16.09 -8.87 2.68
N VAL A 236 -15.44 -9.37 3.73
CA VAL A 236 -13.99 -9.25 3.92
C VAL A 236 -13.25 -10.35 3.17
N VAL A 237 -12.43 -9.96 2.18
CA VAL A 237 -11.60 -10.89 1.40
C VAL A 237 -10.14 -10.90 1.83
N GLY A 238 -9.71 -9.92 2.62
CA GLY A 238 -8.37 -9.86 3.18
C GLY A 238 -8.09 -8.59 3.96
N SER A 239 -6.81 -8.25 4.11
CA SER A 239 -6.34 -7.05 4.80
C SER A 239 -5.07 -6.54 4.16
N ASP A 240 -4.86 -5.23 4.19
CA ASP A 240 -3.60 -4.57 3.85
C ASP A 240 -2.82 -4.19 5.13
N PHE A 241 -2.97 -5.01 6.17
CA PHE A 241 -2.54 -4.80 7.56
C PHE A 241 -3.30 -3.68 8.29
N GLY A 242 -3.49 -2.51 7.70
CA GLY A 242 -4.17 -1.38 8.35
C GLY A 242 -5.69 -1.45 8.30
N ARG A 243 -6.26 -1.84 7.17
CA ARG A 243 -7.70 -1.90 6.88
C ARG A 243 -8.10 -3.31 6.43
N ALA A 244 -9.39 -3.60 6.49
CA ALA A 244 -9.96 -4.77 5.85
C ALA A 244 -10.20 -4.47 4.37
N ILE A 245 -9.74 -5.36 3.49
CA ILE A 245 -10.04 -5.33 2.07
C ILE A 245 -11.32 -6.09 1.84
N CYS A 246 -12.33 -5.40 1.31
CA CYS A 246 -13.70 -5.88 1.27
C CYS A 246 -14.30 -5.75 -0.13
N VAL A 247 -15.21 -6.66 -0.46
CA VAL A 247 -16.20 -6.46 -1.52
C VAL A 247 -17.35 -5.63 -0.94
N GLN A 248 -17.67 -4.51 -1.57
CA GLN A 248 -18.83 -3.69 -1.22
C GLN A 248 -20.11 -4.25 -1.86
N TYR A 249 -21.15 -4.49 -1.07
CA TYR A 249 -22.45 -4.90 -1.60
C TYR A 249 -23.10 -3.78 -2.42
N GLY A 250 -23.86 -4.18 -3.45
CA GLY A 250 -24.52 -3.27 -4.39
C GLY A 250 -23.64 -2.86 -5.59
N THR A 251 -22.34 -2.62 -5.37
CA THR A 251 -21.40 -2.24 -6.44
C THR A 251 -20.46 -3.37 -6.86
N ALA A 252 -20.21 -4.34 -5.96
CA ALA A 252 -19.19 -5.38 -6.09
C ALA A 252 -17.74 -4.86 -6.20
N ALA A 253 -17.52 -3.56 -5.97
CA ALA A 253 -16.19 -2.95 -5.95
C ALA A 253 -15.38 -3.45 -4.76
N ILE A 254 -14.05 -3.45 -4.92
CA ILE A 254 -13.12 -3.69 -3.83
C ILE A 254 -12.78 -2.37 -3.15
N VAL A 255 -12.93 -2.34 -1.84
CA VAL A 255 -12.69 -1.18 -0.99
C VAL A 255 -11.89 -1.54 0.26
N ALA A 256 -11.08 -0.62 0.76
CA ALA A 256 -10.37 -0.76 2.02
C ALA A 256 -11.11 0.02 3.14
N VAL A 257 -11.56 -0.68 4.17
CA VAL A 257 -12.43 -0.15 5.22
C VAL A 257 -11.80 -0.41 6.61
N PRO A 258 -11.78 0.56 7.53
CA PRO A 258 -11.42 0.30 8.91
C PRO A 258 -12.35 -0.73 9.53
N VAL A 259 -11.81 -1.66 10.34
CA VAL A 259 -12.66 -2.64 11.06
C VAL A 259 -13.39 -1.97 12.22
N GLU A 260 -12.72 -1.05 12.89
CA GLU A 260 -13.30 -0.23 13.96
C GLU A 260 -13.98 1.01 13.38
N ALA A 261 -15.12 1.38 13.97
CA ALA A 261 -15.88 2.54 13.56
C ALA A 261 -15.14 3.86 13.78
N GLY A 262 -15.55 4.90 13.06
CA GLY A 262 -15.16 6.26 13.38
C GLY A 262 -15.80 6.76 14.68
N PRO A 263 -15.48 8.00 15.10
CA PRO A 263 -16.02 8.60 16.31
C PRO A 263 -17.55 8.46 16.41
N GLY A 264 -18.03 7.97 17.56
CA GLY A 264 -19.46 7.78 17.80
C GLY A 264 -20.11 6.62 17.03
N GLY A 265 -19.31 5.69 16.47
CA GLY A 265 -19.85 4.57 15.68
C GLY A 265 -20.13 4.91 14.22
N ALA A 266 -19.65 6.07 13.75
CA ALA A 266 -19.92 6.55 12.39
C ALA A 266 -19.14 5.74 11.33
N PRO A 267 -19.75 5.50 10.15
CA PRO A 267 -19.04 5.00 8.98
C PRO A 267 -17.88 5.91 8.60
N VAL A 268 -16.74 5.28 8.27
CA VAL A 268 -15.61 5.96 7.63
C VAL A 268 -15.71 5.72 6.12
N PRO A 269 -15.55 6.76 5.27
CA PRO A 269 -15.57 6.58 3.83
C PRO A 269 -14.63 5.45 3.37
N PRO A 270 -15.14 4.44 2.65
CA PRO A 270 -14.32 3.38 2.09
C PRO A 270 -13.31 3.94 1.10
N GLN A 271 -12.06 3.48 1.17
CA GLN A 271 -11.06 3.81 0.17
C GLN A 271 -11.23 2.87 -1.03
N PHE A 272 -11.42 3.42 -2.23
CA PHE A 272 -11.55 2.62 -3.44
C PHE A 272 -10.25 1.88 -3.77
N VAL A 273 -10.35 0.59 -4.11
CA VAL A 273 -9.23 -0.26 -4.50
C VAL A 273 -9.38 -0.65 -5.97
N ASN A 274 -10.44 -1.39 -6.32
CA ASN A 274 -10.69 -1.81 -7.70
C ASN A 274 -12.18 -1.87 -8.01
N SER A 275 -12.50 -1.82 -9.30
CA SER A 275 -13.87 -1.92 -9.83
C SER A 275 -14.54 -3.25 -9.50
N GLY A 276 -13.76 -4.32 -9.26
CA GLY A 276 -14.26 -5.64 -8.94
C GLY A 276 -13.18 -6.60 -8.45
N LEU A 277 -13.62 -7.77 -7.97
CA LEU A 277 -12.72 -8.81 -7.48
C LEU A 277 -11.82 -9.42 -8.57
N PRO A 278 -12.29 -9.69 -9.81
CA PRO A 278 -11.41 -10.13 -10.90
C PRO A 278 -10.29 -9.11 -11.18
N GLU A 279 -10.61 -7.83 -11.26
CA GLU A 279 -9.66 -6.75 -11.52
C GLU A 279 -8.62 -6.64 -10.40
N PHE A 280 -9.06 -6.73 -9.15
CA PHE A 280 -8.16 -6.76 -7.98
C PHE A 280 -7.22 -7.97 -8.01
N ALA A 281 -7.75 -9.16 -8.26
CA ALA A 281 -6.95 -10.39 -8.33
C ALA A 281 -5.89 -10.33 -9.44
N ARG A 282 -6.24 -9.79 -10.61
CA ARG A 282 -5.27 -9.56 -11.70
C ARG A 282 -4.24 -8.49 -11.36
N SER A 283 -4.64 -7.43 -10.67
CA SER A 283 -3.73 -6.38 -10.19
C SER A 283 -2.73 -6.93 -9.15
N LEU A 284 -3.18 -7.82 -8.26
CA LEU A 284 -2.29 -8.55 -7.34
C LEU A 284 -1.37 -9.52 -8.10
N ALA A 285 -1.86 -10.24 -9.11
CA ALA A 285 -1.02 -11.10 -9.95
C ALA A 285 0.08 -10.29 -10.68
N LEU A 286 -0.28 -9.12 -11.21
CA LEU A 286 0.67 -8.18 -11.82
C LEU A 286 1.73 -7.74 -10.80
N LEU A 287 1.31 -7.28 -9.62
CA LEU A 287 2.23 -6.87 -8.57
C LEU A 287 3.14 -8.04 -8.15
N GLY A 288 2.59 -9.24 -7.95
CA GLY A 288 3.36 -10.43 -7.56
C GLY A 288 4.45 -10.81 -8.56
N ARG A 289 4.19 -10.68 -9.88
CA ARG A 289 5.20 -10.91 -10.92
C ARG A 289 6.27 -9.84 -10.96
N MET A 290 5.89 -8.57 -10.78
CA MET A 290 6.79 -7.44 -10.99
C MET A 290 7.57 -7.04 -9.75
N TRP A 291 7.03 -7.24 -8.55
CA TRP A 291 7.58 -6.69 -7.30
C TRP A 291 9.00 -7.17 -7.01
N ARG A 292 9.28 -8.46 -7.19
CA ARG A 292 10.62 -9.03 -6.97
C ARG A 292 11.67 -8.45 -7.92
N LEU A 293 11.25 -8.01 -9.11
CA LEU A 293 12.13 -7.38 -10.11
C LEU A 293 12.51 -5.95 -9.76
N ARG A 294 11.81 -5.34 -8.79
CA ARG A 294 12.08 -3.98 -8.32
C ARG A 294 13.28 -3.92 -7.37
N PHE A 295 13.60 -5.03 -6.70
CA PHE A 295 14.69 -5.09 -5.73
C PHE A 295 16.05 -4.84 -6.38
N GLY A 296 16.83 -3.94 -5.79
CA GLY A 296 18.19 -3.62 -6.25
C GLY A 296 18.27 -2.73 -7.49
N LEU A 297 17.14 -2.26 -8.02
CA LEU A 297 17.13 -1.29 -9.11
C LEU A 297 17.67 0.07 -8.64
N ASN A 298 18.42 0.75 -9.51
CA ASN A 298 18.73 2.16 -9.31
C ASN A 298 17.50 3.04 -9.59
N GLN A 299 17.57 4.34 -9.31
CA GLN A 299 16.40 5.23 -9.38
C GLN A 299 15.80 5.33 -10.80
N GLU A 300 16.62 5.34 -11.83
CA GLU A 300 16.16 5.39 -13.23
C GLU A 300 15.51 4.08 -13.67
N GLN A 301 16.12 2.94 -13.29
CA GLN A 301 15.57 1.61 -13.56
C GLN A 301 14.24 1.40 -12.84
N ALA A 302 14.17 1.81 -11.56
CA ALA A 302 12.94 1.79 -10.78
C ALA A 302 11.88 2.74 -11.37
N GLY A 303 12.30 3.87 -11.94
CA GLY A 303 11.41 4.79 -12.66
C GLY A 303 10.77 4.13 -13.86
N ARG A 304 11.56 3.45 -14.71
CA ARG A 304 11.05 2.67 -15.86
C ARG A 304 10.12 1.54 -15.40
N TRP A 305 10.50 0.80 -14.36
CA TRP A 305 9.65 -0.22 -13.75
C TRP A 305 8.29 0.37 -13.33
N THR A 306 8.28 1.55 -12.69
CA THR A 306 7.03 2.18 -12.22
C THR A 306 6.16 2.61 -13.40
N VAL A 307 6.76 3.09 -14.50
CA VAL A 307 6.04 3.39 -15.76
C VAL A 307 5.36 2.14 -16.33
N ASP A 308 6.06 1.01 -16.36
CA ASP A 308 5.49 -0.23 -16.91
C ASP A 308 4.38 -0.79 -16.00
N PHE A 309 4.57 -0.71 -14.68
CA PHE A 309 3.58 -1.15 -13.71
C PHE A 309 2.31 -0.28 -13.75
N GLN A 310 2.45 1.06 -13.75
CA GLN A 310 1.29 1.97 -13.84
C GLN A 310 0.53 1.80 -15.16
N ALA A 311 1.22 1.54 -16.28
CA ALA A 311 0.58 1.32 -17.57
C ALA A 311 -0.26 0.03 -17.57
N GLN A 312 0.31 -1.06 -17.06
CA GLN A 312 -0.40 -2.34 -16.98
C GLN A 312 -1.56 -2.29 -15.98
N LEU A 313 -1.39 -1.60 -14.85
CA LEU A 313 -2.45 -1.43 -13.86
C LEU A 313 -3.61 -0.59 -14.42
N ALA A 314 -3.30 0.52 -15.12
CA ALA A 314 -4.31 1.32 -15.80
C ALA A 314 -5.05 0.54 -16.88
N ALA A 315 -4.38 -0.40 -17.56
CA ALA A 315 -5.02 -1.25 -18.56
C ALA A 315 -5.94 -2.30 -17.92
N LEU A 316 -5.59 -2.81 -16.74
CA LEU A 316 -6.42 -3.76 -15.98
C LEU A 316 -7.67 -3.10 -15.40
N ASP A 317 -7.51 -1.92 -14.79
CA ASP A 317 -8.60 -1.21 -14.12
C ASP A 317 -8.32 0.30 -14.07
N PRO A 318 -8.77 1.07 -15.06
CA PRO A 318 -8.56 2.52 -15.08
C PRO A 318 -9.09 3.24 -13.84
N ALA A 319 -10.17 2.74 -13.23
CA ALA A 319 -10.79 3.37 -12.05
C ALA A 319 -9.90 3.26 -10.80
N ALA A 320 -9.06 2.22 -10.71
CA ALA A 320 -8.10 2.04 -9.62
C ALA A 320 -7.13 3.23 -9.49
N LEU A 321 -6.90 3.95 -10.60
CA LEU A 321 -6.03 5.12 -10.69
C LEU A 321 -6.81 6.43 -10.94
N GLY A 322 -8.14 6.41 -10.81
CA GLY A 322 -9.01 7.54 -11.11
C GLY A 322 -8.98 8.67 -10.07
N SER A 323 -8.39 8.45 -8.90
CA SER A 323 -8.25 9.43 -7.83
C SER A 323 -6.88 9.29 -7.16
N PRO A 324 -6.24 10.39 -6.72
CA PRO A 324 -5.00 10.33 -5.93
C PRO A 324 -5.19 9.67 -4.55
N GLU A 325 -6.43 9.50 -4.09
CA GLU A 325 -6.75 8.82 -2.83
C GLU A 325 -7.12 7.33 -3.01
N SER A 326 -7.24 6.85 -4.25
CA SER A 326 -7.42 5.42 -4.49
C SER A 326 -6.22 4.62 -3.97
N TRP A 327 -6.48 3.43 -3.46
CA TRP A 327 -5.47 2.59 -2.79
C TRP A 327 -4.23 2.36 -3.67
N TRP A 328 -4.43 2.02 -4.95
CA TRP A 328 -3.33 1.84 -5.89
C TRP A 328 -2.59 3.13 -6.25
N SER A 329 -3.29 4.27 -6.33
CA SER A 329 -2.66 5.57 -6.55
C SER A 329 -1.72 5.94 -5.40
N VAL A 330 -2.10 5.65 -4.16
CA VAL A 330 -1.26 5.87 -2.98
C VAL A 330 -0.02 4.97 -2.99
N LEU A 331 -0.15 3.71 -3.42
CA LEU A 331 1.01 2.82 -3.61
C LEU A 331 1.95 3.33 -4.72
N LEU A 332 1.39 3.73 -5.87
CA LEU A 332 2.18 4.27 -6.98
C LEU A 332 2.90 5.56 -6.59
N GLU A 333 2.24 6.44 -5.83
CA GLU A 333 2.88 7.65 -5.30
C GLU A 333 4.10 7.29 -4.45
N GLN A 334 3.95 6.36 -3.51
CA GLN A 334 5.06 5.89 -2.65
C GLN A 334 6.19 5.23 -3.46
N MET A 335 5.86 4.44 -4.49
CA MET A 335 6.85 3.86 -5.41
C MET A 335 7.59 4.95 -6.21
N TRP A 336 6.88 6.00 -6.64
CA TRP A 336 7.50 7.14 -7.31
C TRP A 336 8.40 7.95 -6.39
N ASP A 337 8.06 8.05 -5.11
CA ASP A 337 8.85 8.77 -4.10
C ASP A 337 10.07 7.99 -3.59
N GLY A 338 10.21 6.71 -4.00
CA GLY A 338 11.28 5.83 -3.55
C GLY A 338 11.09 5.32 -2.13
N LEU A 339 9.85 5.33 -1.64
CA LEU A 339 9.47 4.80 -0.32
C LEU A 339 9.31 3.27 -0.36
N LEU A 340 8.98 2.73 -1.55
CA LEU A 340 8.74 1.32 -1.86
C LEU A 340 9.53 0.84 -3.08
#